data_AF-A0AAN7NDF4-F1
#
_entry.id   AF-A0AAN7NDF4-F1
#
_cell.length_a   1.000
_cell.length_b   1.000
_cell.length_c   1.000
_cell.angle_alpha   90.00
_cell.angle_beta   90.00
_cell.angle_gamma   90.00
#
_symmetry.space_group_name_H-M   'P 1'
#
loop_
_entity.id
_entity.type
_entity.pdbx_description
1 polymer ?
#
loop_
_entity_poly.entity_id
_entity_poly.type
_entity_poly.pdbx_seq_one_letter_code
_entity_poly.pdbx_strand_id
1 'polypeptide(L)'
;MLDLKLHHWGIKDRRAAAHLPAPSRTFWIVLSVALFFAVVGIGVVGVLSFSPSSAQAGSQLVRLTLQGQQNPLRNQTALVDESRSTVTYYVTSQSNHTAVVLYDSRNGYVCYKPEEQRACYLRRMDAWDLQTLQAPLNTSEQRADQLLRQNNQTKYYREFLGILAGEQVDPKSLGEAVQTLCEQMSIFWVRRGEGPGKQRLIYLCIDICFPSNICVSICFYYLP
;
A
#
# COMPACT_ATOMS: atom_id res chain seq x y z
N MET A 1 23.86 -112.78 -4.37
CA MET A 1 24.66 -113.21 -3.21
C MET A 1 25.35 -111.97 -2.66
N LEU A 2 24.90 -111.51 -1.48
CA LEU A 2 25.43 -110.39 -0.64
C LEU A 2 25.38 -108.97 -1.29
N ASP A 3 25.03 -107.86 -0.65
CA ASP A 3 24.87 -107.43 0.74
C ASP A 3 23.90 -106.21 0.75
N LEU A 4 22.92 -106.08 1.67
CA LEU A 4 22.93 -105.22 2.87
C LEU A 4 23.76 -103.91 2.70
N LYS A 5 23.34 -102.70 3.07
CA LYS A 5 22.70 -102.31 4.33
C LYS A 5 22.32 -100.82 4.31
N LEU A 6 21.16 -100.57 4.89
CA LEU A 6 20.63 -99.39 5.59
C LEU A 6 21.57 -98.25 6.08
N HIS A 7 20.88 -97.13 6.31
CA HIS A 7 21.14 -95.96 7.18
C HIS A 7 21.93 -94.82 6.52
N HIS A 8 21.57 -93.54 6.65
CA HIS A 8 20.88 -92.88 7.75
C HIS A 8 20.25 -91.57 7.26
N TRP A 9 19.07 -91.25 7.75
CA TRP A 9 18.40 -89.96 7.57
C TRP A 9 19.07 -88.92 8.49
N GLY A 10 19.33 -87.70 8.01
CA GLY A 10 20.00 -86.69 8.83
C GLY A 10 20.07 -85.28 8.25
N ILE A 11 18.91 -84.62 8.21
CA ILE A 11 18.66 -83.19 8.51
C ILE A 11 19.57 -82.13 7.84
N LYS A 12 18.94 -81.47 6.84
CA LYS A 12 18.98 -80.03 6.49
C LYS A 12 20.01 -79.14 7.20
N ASP A 13 20.81 -78.47 6.38
CA ASP A 13 21.21 -77.09 6.63
C ASP A 13 21.00 -76.24 5.37
N ARG A 14 20.11 -75.24 5.46
CA ARG A 14 19.88 -74.23 4.44
C ARG A 14 20.90 -73.12 4.63
N ARG A 15 21.69 -72.83 3.60
CA ARG A 15 22.26 -71.49 3.42
C ARG A 15 21.76 -70.95 2.08
N ALA A 16 20.70 -70.15 2.16
CA ALA A 16 20.13 -69.42 1.03
C ALA A 16 21.01 -68.19 0.77
N ALA A 17 21.78 -68.23 -0.33
CA ALA A 17 22.29 -67.00 -0.94
C ALA A 17 21.13 -66.37 -1.72
N ALA A 18 20.57 -65.29 -1.20
CA ALA A 18 19.52 -64.52 -1.88
C ALA A 18 20.15 -63.78 -3.08
N HIS A 19 19.95 -64.32 -4.28
CA HIS A 19 20.13 -63.56 -5.51
C HIS A 19 18.98 -62.55 -5.62
N LEU A 20 19.32 -61.26 -5.49
CA LEU A 20 18.38 -60.17 -5.79
C LEU A 20 18.14 -60.13 -7.31
N PRO A 21 16.90 -60.32 -7.80
CA PRO A 21 16.63 -60.24 -9.22
C PRO A 21 16.74 -58.79 -9.71
N ALA A 22 17.40 -58.61 -10.85
CA ALA A 22 17.55 -57.32 -11.49
C ALA A 22 16.18 -56.71 -11.82
N PRO A 23 15.98 -55.39 -11.59
CA PRO A 23 14.68 -54.76 -11.77
C PRO A 23 14.22 -54.82 -13.23
N SER A 24 12.97 -55.25 -13.42
CA SER A 24 12.35 -55.41 -14.72
C SER A 24 12.20 -54.08 -15.46
N ARG A 25 12.11 -54.13 -16.79
CA ARG A 25 11.93 -52.96 -17.64
C ARG A 25 10.68 -52.13 -17.30
N THR A 26 9.65 -52.78 -16.75
CA THR A 26 8.43 -52.13 -16.26
C THR A 26 8.67 -51.30 -15.00
N PHE A 27 9.57 -51.74 -14.10
CA PHE A 27 9.94 -50.97 -12.91
C PHE A 27 10.57 -49.63 -13.28
N TRP A 28 11.45 -49.61 -14.30
CA TRP A 28 12.08 -48.39 -14.78
C TRP A 28 11.11 -47.41 -15.45
N ILE A 29 10.10 -47.94 -16.15
CA ILE A 29 9.04 -47.11 -16.76
C ILE A 29 8.20 -46.46 -15.67
N VAL A 30 7.74 -47.23 -14.67
CA VAL A 30 6.96 -46.70 -13.54
C VAL A 30 7.77 -45.67 -12.75
N LEU A 31 9.05 -45.94 -12.49
CA LEU A 31 9.94 -45.01 -11.81
C LEU A 31 10.11 -43.71 -12.59
N SER A 32 10.26 -43.78 -13.91
CA SER A 32 10.40 -42.59 -14.77
C SER A 32 9.13 -41.74 -14.77
N VAL A 33 7.96 -42.36 -14.84
CA VAL A 33 6.66 -41.67 -14.78
C VAL A 33 6.46 -41.03 -13.40
N ALA A 34 6.78 -41.74 -12.32
CA ALA A 34 6.69 -41.19 -10.96
C ALA A 34 7.63 -39.98 -10.76
N LEU A 35 8.86 -40.06 -11.28
CA LEU A 35 9.82 -38.96 -11.22
C LEU A 35 9.34 -37.72 -11.99
N PHE A 36 8.74 -37.93 -13.17
CA PHE A 36 8.17 -36.85 -13.97
C PHE A 36 7.06 -36.12 -13.22
N PHE A 37 6.12 -36.84 -12.61
CA PHE A 37 5.06 -36.21 -11.81
C PHE A 37 5.61 -35.50 -10.57
N ALA A 38 6.67 -36.01 -9.93
CA ALA A 38 7.33 -35.33 -8.83
C ALA A 38 7.95 -33.98 -9.27
N VAL A 39 8.65 -33.95 -10.40
CA VAL A 39 9.26 -32.73 -10.95
C VAL A 39 8.20 -31.71 -11.36
N VAL A 40 7.15 -32.13 -12.05
CA VAL A 40 6.04 -31.25 -12.46
C VAL A 40 5.28 -30.73 -11.23
N GLY A 41 5.04 -31.57 -10.22
CA GLY A 41 4.43 -31.17 -8.96
C GLY A 41 5.25 -30.12 -8.20
N ILE A 42 6.57 -30.29 -8.12
CA ILE A 42 7.49 -29.30 -7.53
C ILE A 42 7.49 -28.00 -8.35
N GLY A 43 7.42 -28.08 -9.69
CA GLY A 43 7.30 -26.91 -10.56
C GLY A 43 6.02 -26.10 -10.30
N VAL A 44 4.88 -26.77 -10.13
CA VAL A 44 3.60 -26.10 -9.84
C VAL A 44 3.57 -25.53 -8.41
N VAL A 45 4.10 -26.25 -7.42
CA VAL A 45 4.23 -25.73 -6.05
C VAL A 45 5.23 -24.58 -5.98
N GLY A 46 6.33 -24.64 -6.72
CA GLY A 46 7.31 -23.56 -6.84
C GLY A 46 6.70 -22.32 -7.49
N VAL A 47 5.99 -22.45 -8.62
CA VAL A 47 5.34 -21.32 -9.31
C VAL A 47 4.21 -20.72 -8.48
N LEU A 48 3.47 -21.52 -7.70
CA LEU A 48 2.46 -21.00 -6.75
C LEU A 48 3.10 -20.36 -5.50
N SER A 49 4.30 -20.78 -5.10
CA SER A 49 5.05 -20.18 -3.97
C SER A 49 5.88 -18.95 -4.37
N PHE A 50 6.16 -18.79 -5.67
CA PHE A 50 6.76 -17.59 -6.27
C PHE A 50 5.74 -16.69 -6.94
N SER A 51 4.45 -16.83 -6.60
CA SER A 51 3.59 -15.65 -6.67
C SER A 51 4.09 -14.72 -5.59
N PRO A 52 4.71 -13.57 -5.92
CA PRO A 52 5.03 -12.60 -4.89
C PRO A 52 3.69 -12.23 -4.26
N SER A 53 3.44 -12.70 -3.05
CA SER A 53 2.44 -12.09 -2.20
C SER A 53 2.82 -10.63 -2.18
N SER A 54 1.96 -9.80 -2.75
CA SER A 54 2.07 -8.33 -2.79
C SER A 54 2.15 -7.71 -1.39
N ALA A 55 2.15 -8.54 -0.33
CA ALA A 55 2.37 -8.19 1.06
C ALA A 55 3.85 -7.95 1.46
N GLN A 56 4.83 -8.20 0.58
CA GLN A 56 6.25 -8.03 0.95
C GLN A 56 7.06 -7.21 -0.07
N ALA A 57 6.47 -6.12 -0.57
CA ALA A 57 7.29 -4.95 -0.91
C ALA A 57 7.58 -4.23 0.42
N GLY A 58 8.86 -4.16 0.81
CA GLY A 58 9.31 -3.40 1.98
C GLY A 58 8.94 -1.92 1.81
N SER A 59 7.73 -1.58 2.23
CA SER A 59 7.21 -0.22 2.26
C SER A 59 7.62 0.38 3.59
N GLN A 60 8.49 1.39 3.55
CA GLN A 60 8.78 2.17 4.72
C GLN A 60 7.60 3.12 4.94
N LEU A 61 6.57 2.65 5.65
CA LEU A 61 5.47 3.50 6.09
C LEU A 61 5.99 4.37 7.24
N VAL A 62 6.16 5.67 6.99
CA VAL A 62 6.64 6.63 7.99
C VAL A 62 5.47 7.43 8.54
N ARG A 63 5.32 7.47 9.87
CA ARG A 63 4.28 8.29 10.52
C ARG A 63 4.91 9.56 11.10
N LEU A 64 4.52 10.71 10.56
CA LEU A 64 4.96 12.02 11.05
C LEU A 64 3.85 12.66 11.88
N THR A 65 4.10 12.94 13.15
CA THR A 65 3.20 13.76 13.99
C THR A 65 3.68 15.21 13.95
N LEU A 66 2.88 16.10 13.37
CA LEU A 66 3.20 17.53 13.36
C LEU A 66 2.53 18.21 14.55
N GLN A 67 3.29 18.47 15.62
CA GLN A 67 2.86 19.34 16.71
C GLN A 67 3.40 20.76 16.49
N GLY A 68 2.51 21.67 16.12
CA GLY A 68 2.84 23.09 15.99
C GLY A 68 3.02 23.77 17.34
N GLN A 69 4.05 24.61 17.48
CA GLN A 69 4.38 25.38 18.69
C GLN A 69 3.40 26.53 18.98
N GLN A 70 2.44 26.84 18.09
CA GLN A 70 1.44 27.90 18.31
C GLN A 70 -0.01 27.42 18.11
N ASN A 71 -0.87 28.03 18.93
CA ASN A 71 -2.26 27.71 19.20
C ASN A 71 -3.15 27.84 17.94
N PRO A 72 -4.03 26.87 17.63
CA PRO A 72 -4.25 25.63 18.37
C PRO A 72 -3.29 24.52 17.95
N LEU A 73 -2.92 23.69 18.93
CA LEU A 73 -2.28 22.40 18.78
C LEU A 73 -2.97 21.62 17.66
N ARG A 74 -2.37 21.57 16.47
CA ARG A 74 -2.94 20.84 15.34
C ARG A 74 -2.69 19.36 15.55
N ASN A 75 -3.77 18.60 15.70
CA ASN A 75 -3.69 17.15 15.73
C ASN A 75 -3.62 16.66 14.29
N GLN A 76 -2.39 16.61 13.76
CA GLN A 76 -2.11 16.22 12.40
C GLN A 76 -1.11 15.08 12.37
N THR A 77 -1.43 14.05 11.58
CA THR A 77 -0.49 12.99 11.22
C THR A 77 -0.29 12.94 9.72
N ALA A 78 0.90 12.58 9.28
CA ALA A 78 1.19 12.23 7.90
C ALA A 78 1.61 10.77 7.84
N LEU A 79 1.05 10.01 6.89
CA LEU A 79 1.51 8.69 6.50
C LEU A 79 2.21 8.81 5.15
N VAL A 80 3.48 8.45 5.12
CA VAL A 80 4.29 8.43 3.90
C VAL A 80 4.44 7.00 3.44
N ASP A 81 4.03 6.70 2.21
CA ASP A 81 4.28 5.42 1.55
C ASP A 81 5.11 5.65 0.28
N GLU A 82 6.42 5.49 0.44
CA GLU A 82 7.41 5.64 -0.64
C GLU A 82 7.12 4.71 -1.82
N SER A 83 6.70 3.47 -1.54
CA SER A 83 6.50 2.44 -2.56
C SER A 83 5.36 2.80 -3.51
N ARG A 84 4.33 3.45 -2.98
CA ARG A 84 3.17 3.96 -3.74
C ARG A 84 3.35 5.42 -4.16
N SER A 85 4.40 6.08 -3.67
CA SER A 85 4.68 7.50 -3.88
C SER A 85 3.52 8.38 -3.40
N THR A 86 2.99 8.05 -2.23
CA THR A 86 1.85 8.74 -1.63
C THR A 86 2.18 9.35 -0.28
N VAL A 87 1.55 10.49 0.02
CA VAL A 87 1.57 11.12 1.33
C VAL A 87 0.13 11.43 1.74
N THR A 88 -0.30 10.86 2.86
CA THR A 88 -1.66 11.01 3.38
C THR A 88 -1.64 11.78 4.70
N TYR A 89 -2.25 12.95 4.72
CA TYR A 89 -2.41 13.76 5.91
C TYR A 89 -3.78 13.53 6.54
N TYR A 90 -3.81 13.25 7.84
CA TYR A 90 -5.02 13.25 8.65
C TYR A 90 -4.99 14.48 9.53
N VAL A 91 -6.03 15.31 9.42
CA VAL A 91 -6.13 16.57 10.16
C VAL A 91 -7.39 16.51 11.00
N THR A 92 -7.23 16.39 12.31
CA THR A 92 -8.34 16.39 13.26
C THR A 92 -8.58 17.81 13.79
N SER A 93 -9.81 18.30 13.61
CA SER A 93 -10.31 19.56 14.14
C SER A 93 -10.62 19.46 15.64
N GLN A 94 -10.86 20.61 16.28
CA GLN A 94 -11.24 20.66 17.72
C GLN A 94 -12.59 20.00 18.01
N SER A 95 -13.49 19.95 17.03
CA SER A 95 -14.77 19.24 17.09
C SER A 95 -14.62 17.73 16.85
N ASN A 96 -13.39 17.19 16.88
CA ASN A 96 -13.03 15.80 16.60
C ASN A 96 -13.36 15.33 15.18
N HIS A 97 -13.62 16.25 14.27
CA HIS A 97 -13.80 15.90 12.87
C HIS A 97 -12.45 15.81 12.15
N THR A 98 -12.17 14.71 11.46
CA THR A 98 -10.92 14.39 10.77
C THR A 98 -11.09 14.45 9.26
N ALA A 99 -10.48 15.45 8.64
CA ALA A 99 -10.32 15.50 7.20
C ALA A 99 -9.05 14.74 6.76
N VAL A 100 -9.08 14.18 5.56
CA VAL A 100 -7.94 13.48 4.96
C VAL A 100 -7.53 14.16 3.65
N VAL A 101 -6.23 14.42 3.50
CA VAL A 101 -5.63 14.95 2.27
C VAL A 101 -4.59 13.97 1.75
N LEU A 102 -4.88 13.36 0.60
CA LEU A 102 -4.01 12.40 -0.06
C LEU A 102 -3.31 13.06 -1.25
N TYR A 103 -2.00 12.97 -1.26
CA TYR A 103 -1.16 13.28 -2.41
C TYR A 103 -0.73 11.96 -3.06
N ASP A 104 -1.17 11.71 -4.29
CA ASP A 104 -0.77 10.57 -5.11
C ASP A 104 0.11 11.08 -6.25
N SER A 105 1.42 11.16 -5.99
CA SER A 105 2.39 11.74 -6.96
C SER A 105 2.59 10.84 -8.17
N ARG A 106 2.36 9.52 -8.02
CA ARG A 106 2.42 8.55 -9.11
C ARG A 106 1.35 8.84 -10.16
N ASN A 107 0.13 9.15 -9.73
CA ASN A 107 -0.99 9.46 -10.63
C ASN A 107 -1.20 10.97 -10.83
N GLY A 108 -0.47 11.82 -10.12
CA GLY A 108 -0.51 13.28 -10.25
C GLY A 108 -1.77 13.93 -9.66
N TYR A 109 -2.31 13.37 -8.57
CA TYR A 109 -3.57 13.83 -7.96
C TYR A 109 -3.42 14.30 -6.52
N VAL A 110 -4.17 15.35 -6.17
CA VAL A 110 -4.47 15.69 -4.78
C VAL A 110 -5.95 15.41 -4.53
N CYS A 111 -6.23 14.55 -3.55
CA CYS A 111 -7.57 14.16 -3.17
C CYS A 111 -7.88 14.63 -1.75
N TYR A 112 -9.02 15.29 -1.59
CA TYR A 112 -9.51 15.80 -0.33
C TYR A 112 -10.76 15.01 0.08
N LYS A 113 -10.72 14.40 1.26
CA LYS A 113 -11.86 13.74 1.90
C LYS A 113 -12.19 14.49 3.19
N PRO A 114 -13.11 15.45 3.13
CA PRO A 114 -13.65 16.06 4.33
C PRO A 114 -14.58 15.11 5.07
N GLU A 115 -14.77 15.31 6.37
CA GLU A 115 -15.60 14.40 7.17
C GLU A 115 -17.10 14.60 6.93
N GLU A 116 -17.57 15.84 7.02
CA GLU A 116 -19.00 16.14 7.06
C GLU A 116 -19.69 15.98 5.70
N GLN A 117 -18.92 15.81 4.62
CA GLN A 117 -19.45 15.68 3.25
C GLN A 117 -19.35 14.25 2.76
N ARG A 118 -20.41 13.77 2.08
CA ARG A 118 -20.43 12.46 1.39
C ARG A 118 -19.78 12.49 0.00
N ALA A 119 -18.73 13.31 -0.15
CA ALA A 119 -18.02 13.47 -1.40
C ALA A 119 -16.53 13.72 -1.17
N CYS A 120 -15.71 13.20 -2.08
CA CYS A 120 -14.32 13.57 -2.22
C CYS A 120 -14.15 14.63 -3.31
N TYR A 121 -13.10 15.43 -3.16
CA TYR A 121 -12.73 16.47 -4.11
C TYR A 121 -11.36 16.20 -4.68
N LEU A 122 -11.25 16.21 -6.00
CA LEU A 122 -10.04 15.82 -6.71
C LEU A 122 -9.52 16.97 -7.56
N ARG A 123 -8.21 17.19 -7.54
CA ARG A 123 -7.54 18.06 -8.50
C ARG A 123 -6.24 17.44 -8.99
N ARG A 124 -5.73 17.94 -10.10
CA ARG A 124 -4.38 17.64 -10.55
C ARG A 124 -3.36 18.36 -9.68
N MET A 125 -2.23 17.70 -9.46
CA MET A 125 -1.06 18.33 -8.86
C MET A 125 -0.48 19.38 -9.79
N ASP A 126 0.09 20.43 -9.20
CA ASP A 126 0.95 21.37 -9.89
C ASP A 126 2.41 21.23 -9.44
N ALA A 127 3.28 22.10 -9.95
CA ALA A 127 4.70 22.09 -9.62
C ALA A 127 4.97 22.35 -8.12
N TRP A 128 4.11 23.12 -7.45
CA TRP A 128 4.25 23.45 -6.03
C TRP A 128 3.90 22.24 -5.15
N ASP A 129 2.86 21.48 -5.52
CA ASP A 129 2.51 20.23 -4.83
C ASP A 129 3.66 19.23 -4.89
N LEU A 130 4.21 19.02 -6.08
CA LEU A 130 5.34 18.10 -6.28
C LEU A 130 6.56 18.51 -5.47
N GLN A 131 6.89 19.80 -5.43
CA GLN A 131 8.00 20.32 -4.59
C GLN A 131 7.73 20.10 -3.10
N THR A 132 6.48 20.31 -2.66
CA THR A 132 6.09 20.15 -1.26
C THR A 132 6.22 18.70 -0.79
N LEU A 133 6.05 17.73 -1.69
CA LEU A 133 6.21 16.30 -1.40
C LEU A 133 7.66 15.82 -1.31
N GLN A 134 8.62 16.57 -1.86
CA GLN A 134 10.04 16.18 -1.81
C GLN A 134 10.55 16.06 -0.38
N ALA A 135 10.12 16.95 0.52
CA ALA A 135 10.56 16.88 1.91
C ALA A 135 9.96 15.65 2.63
N PRO A 136 8.62 15.45 2.69
CA PRO A 136 8.03 14.26 3.32
C PRO A 136 8.55 12.93 2.77
N LEU A 137 8.69 12.78 1.45
CA LEU A 137 9.11 11.52 0.84
C LEU A 137 10.57 11.16 1.18
N ASN A 138 11.44 12.17 1.24
CA ASN A 138 12.87 11.95 1.53
C ASN A 138 13.21 11.99 3.03
N THR A 139 12.22 12.09 3.92
CA THR A 139 12.44 12.36 5.35
C THR A 139 12.18 11.13 6.22
N SER A 140 13.17 10.78 7.05
CA SER A 140 12.99 9.84 8.16
C SER A 140 12.40 10.53 9.39
N GLU A 141 11.74 9.77 10.28
CA GLU A 141 11.07 10.29 11.49
C GLU A 141 11.96 11.24 12.32
N GLN A 142 13.21 10.86 12.55
CA GLN A 142 14.17 11.64 13.34
C GLN A 142 14.57 13.00 12.71
N ARG A 143 14.47 13.11 11.38
CA ARG A 143 14.77 14.34 10.64
C ARG A 143 13.57 15.29 10.57
N ALA A 144 12.35 14.77 10.61
CA ALA A 144 11.13 15.57 10.64
C ALA A 144 11.04 16.45 11.89
N ASP A 145 11.36 15.89 13.07
CA ASP A 145 11.38 16.63 14.33
C ASP A 145 12.43 17.76 14.35
N GLN A 146 13.56 17.58 13.65
CA GLN A 146 14.58 18.62 13.51
C GLN A 146 14.14 19.74 12.55
N LEU A 147 13.49 19.40 11.43
CA LEU A 147 13.00 20.39 10.46
C LEU A 147 11.88 21.28 11.03
N LEU A 148 11.01 20.71 11.87
CA LEU A 148 9.98 21.47 12.59
C LEU A 148 10.57 22.44 13.62
N ARG A 149 11.72 22.10 14.22
CA ARG A 149 12.39 22.95 15.22
C ARG A 149 13.25 24.07 14.63
N GLN A 150 13.66 23.96 13.36
CA GLN A 150 14.64 24.89 12.77
C GLN A 150 14.06 26.22 12.27
N ASN A 151 12.73 26.37 12.14
CA ASN A 151 12.16 27.57 11.54
C ASN A 151 11.29 28.35 12.53
N ASN A 152 11.75 29.55 12.92
CA ASN A 152 11.03 30.43 13.84
C ASN A 152 9.86 31.19 13.18
N GLN A 153 9.62 31.01 11.87
CA GLN A 153 8.52 31.66 11.15
C GLN A 153 7.74 30.66 10.29
N THR A 154 6.58 30.23 10.82
CA THR A 154 5.59 29.49 10.03
C THR A 154 4.90 30.42 9.05
N LYS A 155 4.90 30.07 7.76
CA LYS A 155 4.18 30.83 6.73
C LYS A 155 2.77 30.27 6.56
N TYR A 156 1.78 31.15 6.49
CA TYR A 156 0.38 30.77 6.31
C TYR A 156 -0.15 31.29 4.97
N TYR A 157 -0.78 30.41 4.21
CA TYR A 157 -1.44 30.74 2.96
C TYR A 157 -2.85 30.19 2.95
N ARG A 158 -3.70 30.76 2.10
CA ARG A 158 -5.07 30.29 1.88
C ARG A 158 -5.25 30.00 0.40
N GLU A 159 -5.82 28.85 0.10
CA GLU A 159 -6.15 28.41 -1.24
C GLU A 159 -7.66 28.23 -1.35
N PHE A 160 -8.24 28.68 -2.47
CA PHE A 160 -9.66 28.53 -2.72
C PHE A 160 -9.89 27.53 -3.85
N LEU A 161 -10.71 26.52 -3.57
CA LEU A 161 -11.09 25.47 -4.51
C LEU A 161 -12.59 25.56 -4.83
N GLY A 162 -12.90 25.81 -6.10
CA GLY A 162 -14.26 25.80 -6.61
C GLY A 162 -14.67 24.39 -7.03
N ILE A 163 -15.77 23.87 -6.48
CA ILE A 163 -16.34 22.58 -6.91
C ILE A 163 -16.99 22.75 -8.28
N LEU A 164 -16.63 21.86 -9.21
CA LEU A 164 -17.23 21.77 -10.53
C LEU A 164 -18.46 20.86 -10.45
N ALA A 165 -19.64 21.48 -10.38
CA ALA A 165 -20.91 20.75 -10.34
C ALA A 165 -21.12 19.96 -11.64
N GLY A 166 -21.55 18.70 -11.52
CA GLY A 166 -21.84 17.82 -12.66
C GLY A 166 -20.62 17.09 -13.27
N GLU A 167 -19.40 17.46 -12.90
CA GLU A 167 -18.18 16.77 -13.35
C GLU A 167 -17.74 15.68 -12.34
N GLN A 168 -18.59 14.67 -12.19
CA GLN A 168 -18.24 13.50 -11.39
C GLN A 168 -17.15 12.68 -12.08
N VAL A 169 -16.17 12.24 -11.30
CA VAL A 169 -15.06 11.41 -11.77
C VAL A 169 -15.46 9.93 -11.71
N ASP A 170 -15.12 9.16 -12.74
CA ASP A 170 -15.19 7.69 -12.66
C ASP A 170 -14.08 7.17 -11.72
N PRO A 171 -14.40 6.60 -10.54
CA PRO A 171 -13.39 6.14 -9.59
C PRO A 171 -12.44 5.12 -10.19
N LYS A 172 -12.90 4.28 -11.13
CA LYS A 172 -12.08 3.21 -11.74
C LYS A 172 -10.94 3.75 -12.61
N SER A 173 -11.06 4.99 -13.06
CA SER A 173 -10.02 5.68 -13.84
C SER A 173 -8.90 6.28 -12.98
N LEU A 174 -9.02 6.21 -11.65
CA LEU A 174 -8.09 6.81 -10.69
C LEU A 174 -7.08 5.81 -10.13
N GLY A 175 -6.06 6.29 -9.43
CA GLY A 175 -5.11 5.45 -8.71
C GLY A 175 -5.74 4.72 -7.52
N GLU A 176 -5.22 3.54 -7.18
CA GLU A 176 -5.70 2.69 -6.07
C GLU A 176 -5.84 3.47 -4.75
N ALA A 177 -4.86 4.34 -4.44
CA ALA A 177 -4.88 5.13 -3.21
C ALA A 177 -6.10 6.06 -3.12
N VAL A 178 -6.48 6.71 -4.22
CA VAL A 178 -7.67 7.57 -4.28
C VAL A 178 -8.95 6.73 -4.22
N GLN A 179 -8.98 5.60 -4.94
CA GLN A 179 -10.12 4.68 -4.91
C GLN A 179 -10.41 4.17 -3.50
N THR A 180 -9.38 3.75 -2.76
CA THR A 180 -9.53 3.28 -1.37
C THR A 180 -9.94 4.41 -0.44
N LEU A 181 -9.35 5.61 -0.57
CA LEU A 181 -9.71 6.74 0.29
C LEU A 181 -11.19 7.12 0.16
N CYS A 182 -11.69 7.14 -1.06
CA CYS A 182 -13.02 7.61 -1.43
C CYS A 182 -14.00 6.48 -1.70
N GLU A 183 -13.76 5.30 -1.14
CA GLU A 183 -14.63 4.14 -1.30
C GLU A 183 -16.09 4.51 -0.99
N GLN A 184 -17.01 4.15 -1.90
CA GLN A 184 -18.45 4.45 -1.84
C GLN A 184 -18.84 5.95 -1.82
N MET A 185 -17.89 6.86 -2.01
CA MET A 185 -18.16 8.29 -2.09
C MET A 185 -18.19 8.78 -3.54
N SER A 186 -19.00 9.80 -3.80
CA SER A 186 -18.91 10.55 -5.06
C SER A 186 -17.61 11.35 -5.10
N ILE A 187 -16.98 11.47 -6.27
CA ILE A 187 -15.73 12.21 -6.45
C ILE A 187 -16.00 13.32 -7.46
N PHE A 188 -15.72 14.57 -7.10
CA PHE A 188 -15.90 15.73 -7.98
C PHE A 188 -14.58 16.41 -8.27
N TRP A 189 -14.43 16.90 -9.50
CA TRP A 189 -13.31 17.77 -9.83
C TRP A 189 -13.43 19.12 -9.09
N VAL A 190 -12.28 19.65 -8.68
CA VAL A 190 -12.16 21.00 -8.14
C VAL A 190 -11.07 21.76 -8.87
N ARG A 191 -11.24 23.07 -8.99
CA ARG A 191 -10.25 23.98 -9.58
C ARG A 191 -9.85 25.08 -8.61
N ARG A 192 -8.61 25.54 -8.70
CA ARG A 192 -8.18 26.76 -8.00
C ARG A 192 -8.93 27.96 -8.55
N GLY A 193 -9.26 28.90 -7.66
CA GLY A 193 -9.77 30.21 -8.02
C GLY A 193 -9.30 31.27 -7.05
N GLU A 194 -9.62 32.52 -7.34
CA GLU A 194 -9.30 33.66 -6.46
C GLU A 194 -10.11 33.67 -5.16
N GLY A 195 -11.12 32.79 -5.08
CA GLY A 195 -12.07 32.69 -3.98
C GLY A 195 -13.42 33.28 -4.34
N PRO A 196 -14.43 33.07 -3.49
CA PRO A 196 -15.75 33.60 -3.77
C PRO A 196 -15.73 35.12 -3.57
N GLY A 197 -16.27 35.88 -4.54
CA GLY A 197 -16.42 37.34 -4.42
C GLY A 197 -17.30 37.79 -3.24
N LYS A 198 -17.99 36.85 -2.57
CA LYS A 198 -18.68 37.03 -1.29
C LYS A 198 -18.34 35.85 -0.36
N GLN A 199 -17.96 36.13 0.89
CA GLN A 199 -17.55 35.10 1.88
C GLN A 199 -18.62 34.03 2.19
N ARG A 200 -19.91 34.29 1.91
CA ARG A 200 -21.04 33.38 2.24
C ARG A 200 -21.10 32.08 1.42
N LEU A 201 -20.19 31.88 0.45
CA LEU A 201 -20.16 30.67 -0.39
C LEU A 201 -19.10 29.65 0.05
N ILE A 202 -18.27 29.97 1.05
CA ILE A 202 -17.28 29.03 1.59
C ILE A 202 -18.02 28.06 2.51
N TYR A 203 -17.99 26.77 2.20
CA TYR A 203 -18.71 25.76 2.97
C TYR A 203 -17.80 24.92 3.88
N LEU A 204 -16.49 24.85 3.59
CA LEU A 204 -15.54 24.11 4.41
C LEU A 204 -14.10 24.59 4.17
N CYS A 205 -13.25 24.56 5.20
CA CYS A 205 -11.81 24.68 5.05
C CYS A 205 -11.08 23.52 5.74
N ILE A 206 -10.04 23.00 5.09
CA ILE A 206 -9.10 22.06 5.66
C ILE A 206 -7.76 22.79 5.76
N ASP A 207 -7.28 23.09 6.96
CA ASP A 207 -5.88 23.54 7.06
C ASP A 207 -4.95 22.33 7.13
N ILE A 208 -3.76 22.47 6.57
CA ILE A 208 -2.72 21.44 6.54
C ILE A 208 -1.39 22.15 6.74
N CYS A 209 -0.52 21.59 7.59
CA CYS A 209 0.83 22.10 7.76
C CYS A 209 1.86 21.09 7.24
N PHE A 210 2.88 21.58 6.54
CA PHE A 210 3.95 20.76 6.00
C PHE A 210 5.21 20.86 6.87
N PRO A 211 6.09 19.84 6.85
CA PRO A 211 7.37 19.87 7.57
C PRO A 211 8.28 21.07 7.22
N SER A 212 8.04 21.72 6.08
CA SER A 212 8.71 22.95 5.65
C SER A 212 8.28 24.21 6.42
N ASN A 213 7.44 24.08 7.45
CA ASN A 213 6.85 25.19 8.22
C ASN A 213 5.99 26.12 7.36
N ILE A 214 5.30 25.53 6.39
CA ILE A 214 4.26 26.18 5.59
C ILE A 214 2.93 25.54 5.97
N CYS A 215 1.94 26.36 6.31
CA CYS A 215 0.57 25.94 6.54
C CYS A 215 -0.34 26.52 5.45
N VAL A 216 -1.25 25.71 4.93
CA VAL A 216 -2.21 26.10 3.90
C VAL A 216 -3.61 25.82 4.41
N SER A 217 -4.49 26.83 4.37
CA SER A 217 -5.93 26.69 4.62
C SER A 217 -6.65 26.52 3.28
N ILE A 218 -7.12 25.31 3.00
CA ILE A 218 -7.75 24.95 1.72
C ILE A 218 -9.25 25.08 1.89
N CYS A 219 -9.82 26.15 1.34
CA CYS A 219 -11.22 26.48 1.49
C CYS A 219 -12.00 26.18 0.22
N PHE A 220 -13.11 25.48 0.37
CA PHE A 220 -13.95 25.07 -0.73
C PHE A 220 -15.21 25.92 -0.85
N TYR A 221 -15.63 26.16 -2.09
CA TYR A 221 -16.87 26.88 -2.41
C TYR A 221 -17.52 26.28 -3.66
N TYR A 222 -18.84 26.44 -3.79
CA TYR A 222 -19.54 26.06 -5.01
C TYR A 222 -19.34 27.13 -6.07
N LEU A 223 -19.03 26.71 -7.30
CA LEU A 223 -19.10 27.60 -8.44
C LEU A 223 -20.58 27.83 -8.81
N PRO A 224 -20.97 29.08 -9.11
CA PRO A 224 -22.34 29.40 -9.53
C PRO A 224 -22.70 28.76 -10.88
#